data_AF-A0A353N100-F1
#
_entry.id   AF-A0A353N100-F1
#
_cell.length_a   1.000
_cell.length_b   1.000
_cell.length_c   1.000
_cell.angle_alpha   90.00
_cell.angle_beta   90.00
_cell.angle_gamma   90.00
#
_symmetry.space_group_name_H-M   'P 1'
#
loop_
_entity.id
_entity.type
_entity.pdbx_description
1 polymer ?
#
loop_
_entity_poly.entity_id
_entity_poly.type
_entity_poly.pdbx_seq_one_letter_code
_entity_poly.pdbx_strand_id
1 'polypeptide(L)' 'MVFLLLEENMMVHMGRVLALVRFEGETAVLLRDGTVMATGFTPLTLARRSARFMEEGKALAQSLRQGGKIL' A
#
# COMPACT_ATOMS: atom_id res chain seq x y z
N MET A 1 -4.85 6.26 8.28
CA MET A 1 -4.00 5.07 8.09
C MET A 1 -3.51 5.06 6.65
N VAL A 2 -2.23 4.86 6.38
CA VAL A 2 -1.68 4.77 5.02
C VAL A 2 -0.94 3.44 4.89
N PHE A 3 -1.21 2.72 3.81
CA PHE A 3 -0.61 1.43 3.52
C PHE A 3 0.09 1.47 2.16
N LEU A 4 1.15 0.68 2.02
CA LEU A 4 1.75 0.33 0.73
C LEU A 4 1.19 -1.02 0.31
N LEU A 5 0.70 -1.11 -0.92
CA LEU A 5 0.29 -2.37 -1.52
C LEU A 5 1.40 -2.95 -2.39
N LEU A 6 1.83 -4.15 -2.02
CA LEU A 6 2.89 -4.90 -2.70
C LEU A 6 2.26 -5.97 -3.61
N GLU A 7 3.10 -6.79 -4.23
CA GLU A 7 2.67 -7.99 -4.97
C GLU A 7 1.98 -9.02 -4.05
N GLU A 8 1.31 -10.00 -4.67
CA GLU A 8 0.66 -11.14 -4.00
C GLU A 8 -0.35 -10.77 -2.89
N ASN A 9 -1.03 -9.62 -3.04
CA ASN A 9 -1.97 -9.08 -2.04
C ASN A 9 -1.34 -8.74 -0.69
N MET A 10 -0.02 -8.55 -0.65
CA MET A 10 0.66 -8.10 0.56
C MET A 10 0.47 -6.60 0.80
N MET A 11 0.41 -6.24 2.09
CA MET A 11 0.18 -4.89 2.56
C MET A 11 1.16 -4.55 3.68
N VAL A 12 1.80 -3.39 3.60
CA VAL A 12 2.67 -2.86 4.65
C VAL A 12 2.11 -1.57 5.20
N HIS A 13 1.98 -1.51 6.53
CA HIS A 13 1.60 -0.27 7.21
C HIS A 13 2.76 0.75 7.15
N MET A 14 2.49 1.98 6.70
CA MET A 14 3.53 3.02 6.54
C MET A 14 4.28 3.34 7.83
N GLY A 15 3.67 3.15 9.01
CA GLY A 15 4.36 3.34 10.28
C GLY A 15 5.53 2.38 10.50
N ARG A 16 5.54 1.22 9.84
CA ARG A 16 6.64 0.24 9.87
C ARG A 16 7.72 0.53 8.83
N VAL A 17 7.43 1.38 7.85
CA VAL A 17 8.37 1.73 6.78
C VAL A 17 9.40 2.71 7.32
N LEU A 18 10.68 2.39 7.12
CA LEU A 18 11.81 3.25 7.39
C LEU A 18 12.22 4.02 6.12
N ALA A 19 12.30 3.33 4.99
CA ALA A 19 12.66 3.95 3.71
C ALA A 19 12.05 3.22 2.51
N LEU A 20 11.90 3.95 1.40
CA LEU A 20 11.67 3.40 0.06
C LEU A 20 12.96 3.56 -0.73
N VAL A 21 13.46 2.47 -1.28
CA VAL A 21 14.72 2.45 -2.02
C VAL A 21 14.43 2.02 -3.45
N ARG A 22 15.02 2.72 -4.42
CA ARG A 22 14.97 2.30 -5.82
C ARG A 22 16.17 1.40 -6.11
N PHE A 23 15.91 0.21 -6.66
CA PHE A 23 16.93 -0.73 -7.07
C PHE A 23 16.53 -1.36 -8.41
N GLU A 24 17.42 -1.31 -9.40
CA GLU A 24 17.23 -1.93 -10.73
C GLU A 24 15.90 -1.61 -11.44
N GLY A 25 15.33 -0.42 -11.19
CA GLY A 25 14.06 0.01 -11.80
C GLY A 25 12.81 -0.29 -10.95
N GLU A 26 12.97 -1.08 -9.90
CA GLU A 26 11.93 -1.43 -8.94
C GLU A 26 12.08 -0.66 -7.63
N THR A 27 11.09 -0.83 -6.76
CA THR A 27 11.07 -0.31 -5.40
C THR A 27 11.27 -1.45 -4.42
N ALA A 28 12.14 -1.23 -3.44
CA ALA A 28 12.24 -2.03 -2.23
C ALA A 28 11.79 -1.20 -1.03
N VAL A 29 11.22 -1.86 -0.03
CA VAL A 29 10.81 -1.27 1.24
C VAL A 29 11.77 -1.73 2.32
N LEU A 30 12.40 -0.78 3.00
CA LEU A 30 13.15 -1.05 4.23
C LEU A 30 12.21 -0.79 5.42
N LEU A 31 12.05 -1.78 6.28
CA LEU A 31 11.26 -1.70 7.49
C LEU A 31 12.12 -1.30 8.69
N ARG A 32 11.47 -0.78 9.74
CA ARG A 32 12.13 -0.37 10.99
C ARG A 32 12.79 -1.52 11.75
N ASP A 33 12.33 -2.74 11.54
CA ASP A 33 12.93 -3.95 12.11
C ASP A 33 14.16 -4.44 11.33
N GLY A 34 14.60 -3.69 10.30
CA GLY A 34 15.72 -4.03 9.44
C GLY A 34 15.36 -4.95 8.27
N THR A 35 14.12 -5.44 8.19
CA THR A 35 13.65 -6.26 7.07
C THR A 35 13.64 -5.46 5.78
N VAL A 36 14.12 -6.07 4.69
CA VAL A 36 14.02 -5.53 3.33
C VAL A 36 13.05 -6.39 2.52
N MET A 37 12.12 -5.73 1.84
CA MET A 37 11.14 -6.40 0.98
C MET A 37 11.21 -5.81 -0.43
N ALA A 38 11.46 -6.64 -1.43
CA ALA A 38 11.22 -6.27 -2.83
C ALA A 38 9.70 -6.12 -3.04
N THR A 39 9.29 -5.08 -3.76
CA THR A 39 7.87 -4.84 -4.02
C THR A 39 7.39 -5.40 -5.35
N GLY A 40 8.31 -5.78 -6.25
CA GLY A 40 8.04 -6.15 -7.65
C GLY A 40 7.52 -4.98 -8.50
N PHE A 41 7.47 -3.77 -7.95
CA PHE A 41 6.84 -2.62 -8.59
C PHE A 41 7.79 -1.46 -8.80
N THR A 42 7.65 -0.82 -9.96
CA THR A 42 8.20 0.52 -10.17
C THR A 42 7.61 1.50 -9.14
N PRO A 43 8.32 2.60 -8.82
CA PRO A 43 7.80 3.61 -7.89
C PRO A 43 6.41 4.14 -8.28
N LEU A 44 6.17 4.32 -9.59
CA LEU A 44 4.89 4.81 -10.11
C LEU A 44 3.76 3.79 -9.93
N THR A 45 4.04 2.51 -10.17
CA THR A 45 3.06 1.43 -9.98
C THR A 45 2.68 1.30 -8.51
N LEU A 46 3.68 1.31 -7.61
CA LEU A 46 3.47 1.22 -6.16
C LEU A 46 2.58 2.37 -5.64
N ALA A 47 2.87 3.60 -6.07
CA ALA A 47 2.09 4.78 -5.70
C ALA A 47 0.64 4.70 -6.18
N ARG A 48 0.42 4.35 -7.46
CA ARG A 48 -0.92 4.23 -8.05
C ARG A 48 -1.78 3.17 -7.36
N ARG A 49 -1.20 1.98 -7.11
CA ARG A 49 -1.91 0.88 -6.43
C ARG A 49 -2.33 1.29 -5.02
N SER A 50 -1.42 1.90 -4.27
CA SER A 50 -1.67 2.30 -2.88
C SER A 50 -2.72 3.42 -2.81
N ALA A 51 -2.68 4.40 -3.72
CA ALA A 51 -3.68 5.46 -3.80
C ALA A 51 -5.08 4.92 -4.10
N ARG A 52 -5.20 4.07 -5.13
CA ARG A 52 -6.46 3.46 -5.53
C ARG A 52 -7.12 2.68 -4.40
N PHE A 53 -6.34 1.87 -3.68
CA PHE A 53 -6.84 1.11 -2.53
C PHE A 53 -7.40 2.02 -1.44
N MET A 54 -6.72 3.13 -1.15
CA MET A 54 -7.20 4.11 -0.16
C MET A 54 -8.48 4.81 -0.61
N GLU A 55 -8.64 5.09 -1.90
CA GLU A 55 -9.86 5.69 -2.46
C GLU A 55 -11.04 4.73 -2.37
N GLU A 56 -10.86 3.48 -2.83
CA GLU A 56 -11.88 2.43 -2.77
C GLU A 56 -12.30 2.15 -1.32
N GLY A 57 -11.34 2.06 -0.40
CA GLY A 57 -11.62 1.88 1.02
C GLY A 57 -12.38 3.04 1.65
N LYS A 58 -12.06 4.30 1.30
CA LYS A 58 -12.79 5.48 1.77
C LYS A 58 -14.23 5.50 1.24
N ALA A 59 -14.42 5.22 -0.05
CA ALA A 59 -15.73 5.18 -0.68
C ALA A 59 -16.62 4.11 -0.04
N LEU A 60 -16.08 2.91 0.19
CA LEU A 60 -16.78 1.83 0.87
C LEU A 60 -17.12 2.21 2.32
N ALA A 61 -16.17 2.77 3.08
CA ALA A 61 -16.44 3.20 4.45
C ALA A 61 -17.55 4.27 4.50
N GLN A 62 -17.59 5.18 3.52
CA GLN A 62 -18.64 6.18 3.41
C GLN A 62 -20.00 5.57 3.08
N SER A 63 -20.08 4.61 2.15
CA SER A 63 -21.34 3.95 1.80
C SER A 63 -21.91 3.16 2.98
N LEU A 64 -21.06 2.45 3.73
CA LEU A 64 -21.47 1.70 4.93
C LEU A 64 -22.03 2.62 6.02
N ARG A 65 -21.39 3.78 6.25
CA ARG A 65 -21.89 4.78 7.23
C ARG A 65 -23.25 5.36 6.84
N GLN A 66 -23.58 5.38 5.56
CA GLN A 66 -24.87 5.86 5.04
C GLN A 66 -25.94 4.77 4.99
N GLY A 67 -25.72 3.62 5.62
CA GLY A 67 -26.68 2.50 5.66
C GLY A 67 -26.57 1.55 4.47
N GLY A 68 -25.44 1.57 3.75
CA GLY A 68 -25.19 0.64 2.65
C GLY A 68 -25.23 -0.83 3.09
N LYS A 69 -25.94 -1.67 2.33
CA LYS A 69 -25.90 -3.13 2.48
C LYS A 69 -24.51 -3.65 2.13
N ILE A 70 -23.90 -4.41 3.04
CA ILE A 70 -22.77 -5.27 2.73
C ILE A 70 -23.32 -6.41 1.84
N LEU A 71 -22.80 -6.53 0.62
CA LEU A 71 -23.07 -7.67 -0.27
C LEU A 71 -22.36 -8.92 0.24
#